data_AF-A0A7Z9INN1-F1
#
_entry.id   AF-A0A7Z9INN1-F1
#
_cell.length_a   1.000
_cell.length_b   1.000
_cell.length_c   1.000
_cell.angle_alpha   90.00
_cell.angle_beta   90.00
_cell.angle_gamma   90.00
#
_symmetry.space_group_name_H-M   'P 1'
#
loop_
_entity.id
_entity.type
_entity.pdbx_description
1 polymer ?
#
loop_
_entity_poly.entity_id
_entity_poly.type
_entity_poly.pdbx_seq_one_letter_code
_entity_poly.pdbx_strand_id
1 'polypeptide(L)' 'MSEFMGREYNYHTWTPSVGEFTALKEMPHAGDRAPDFTLPDLEGKQVRLSELKGKPVVIEFGAIT' A
#
# COMPACT_ATOMS: atom_id res chain seq x y z
N MET A 1 -12.93 8.31 2.04
CA MET A 1 -12.06 8.20 3.23
C MET A 1 -11.78 6.73 3.45
N SER A 2 -10.52 6.29 3.42
CA SER A 2 -10.17 4.89 3.70
C SER A 2 -10.02 4.69 5.21
N GLU A 3 -10.80 3.77 5.75
CA GLU A 3 -10.65 3.34 7.15
C GLU A 3 -9.45 2.39 7.23
N PHE A 4 -8.35 2.82 7.85
CA PHE A 4 -7.32 1.90 8.28
C PHE A 4 -7.64 1.53 9.74
N MET A 5 -7.95 0.26 10.00
CA MET A 5 -8.29 -0.25 11.33
C MET A 5 -9.54 0.41 11.97
N GLY A 6 -10.53 0.82 11.16
CA GLY A 6 -11.80 1.36 11.65
C GLY A 6 -11.73 2.79 12.21
N ARG A 7 -10.66 3.53 11.90
CA ARG A 7 -10.49 4.94 12.28
C ARG A 7 -10.26 5.80 11.04
N GLU A 8 -10.66 7.07 11.13
CA GLU A 8 -10.34 8.06 10.12
C GLU A 8 -8.81 8.22 10.02
N TYR A 9 -8.27 7.97 8.84
CA TYR A 9 -6.86 8.16 8.55
C TYR A 9 -6.55 9.66 8.53
N ASN A 10 -5.99 10.23 9.61
CA ASN A 10 -5.50 11.61 9.60
C ASN A 10 -4.44 11.90 10.69
N TYR A 11 -3.45 12.72 10.35
CA TYR A 11 -2.24 13.00 11.14
C TYR A 11 -2.44 13.94 12.34
N HIS A 12 -3.63 14.50 12.54
CA HIS A 12 -3.83 15.53 13.56
C HIS A 12 -3.84 14.97 15.00
N THR A 13 -4.05 13.66 15.17
CA THR A 13 -3.97 12.96 16.47
C THR A 13 -3.56 11.50 16.28
N TRP A 14 -2.35 11.25 15.80
CA TRP A 14 -1.82 9.88 15.77
C TRP A 14 -1.30 9.48 17.16
N THR A 15 -2.01 8.56 17.81
CA THR A 15 -1.52 7.83 19.00
C THR A 15 -1.54 6.34 18.69
N PRO A 16 -0.37 5.71 18.48
CA PRO A 16 -0.34 4.31 18.11
C PRO A 16 -0.79 3.42 19.26
N SER A 17 -1.66 2.48 18.95
CA SER A 17 -2.02 1.36 19.82
C SER A 17 -1.01 0.23 19.69
N VAL A 18 -0.89 -0.61 20.72
CA VAL A 18 -0.05 -1.83 20.69
C VAL A 18 -0.44 -2.76 19.51
N GLY A 19 -1.73 -2.79 19.14
CA GLY A 19 -2.21 -3.54 17.98
C GLY A 19 -1.67 -3.00 16.65
N GLU A 20 -1.61 -1.67 16.49
CA GLU A 20 -1.04 -1.05 15.28
C GLU A 20 0.47 -1.24 15.19
N PHE A 21 1.21 -1.22 16.30
CA PHE A 21 2.65 -1.53 16.28
C PHE A 21 2.92 -2.96 15.81
N THR A 22 2.10 -3.92 16.23
CA THR A 22 2.23 -5.32 15.76
C THR A 22 1.93 -5.40 14.27
N ALA A 23 0.89 -4.72 13.78
CA ALA A 23 0.55 -4.70 12.36
C ALA A 23 1.66 -4.07 11.50
N LEU A 24 2.23 -2.94 11.94
CA LEU A 24 3.35 -2.28 11.25
C LEU A 24 4.59 -3.18 11.17
N LYS A 25 4.85 -3.98 12.22
CA LYS A 25 5.98 -4.92 12.24
C LYS A 25 5.84 -6.04 11.21
N GLU A 26 4.62 -6.44 10.86
CA GLU A 26 4.36 -7.47 9.86
C GLU A 26 4.23 -6.90 8.43
N MET A 27 4.37 -5.57 8.25
CA MET A 27 4.34 -4.96 6.93
C MET A 27 5.63 -5.25 6.14
N PRO A 28 5.57 -5.27 4.80
CA PRO A 28 6.77 -5.39 3.97
C PRO A 28 7.78 -4.27 4.25
N HIS A 29 9.05 -4.63 4.38
CA HIS A 29 10.16 -3.69 4.56
C HIS A 29 11.00 -3.57 3.28
N ALA A 30 11.83 -2.54 3.24
CA ALA A 30 12.80 -2.40 2.15
C ALA A 30 13.77 -3.59 2.13
N GLY A 31 13.94 -4.20 0.96
CA GLY A 31 14.73 -5.42 0.78
C GLY A 31 13.89 -6.71 0.77
N ASP A 32 12.69 -6.68 1.34
CA ASP A 32 11.75 -7.78 1.19
C ASP A 32 11.26 -7.88 -0.26
N ARG A 33 10.81 -9.07 -0.63
CA ARG A 33 10.13 -9.24 -1.91
C ARG A 33 8.84 -8.44 -1.89
N ALA A 34 8.71 -7.50 -2.84
CA ALA A 34 7.48 -6.74 -3.03
C ALA A 34 6.26 -7.68 -3.15
N PRO A 35 5.18 -7.45 -2.38
CA PRO A 35 3.95 -8.20 -2.50
C PRO A 35 3.38 -8.08 -3.91
N ASP A 36 2.88 -9.19 -4.43
CA ASP A 36 2.23 -9.19 -5.73
C ASP A 36 0.81 -8.64 -5.58
N PHE A 37 0.38 -7.81 -6.54
CA PHE A 37 -0.94 -7.23 -6.58
C PHE A 37 -1.42 -7.12 -8.02
N THR A 38 -2.73 -6.97 -8.19
CA THR A 38 -3.37 -6.73 -9.48
C THR A 38 -4.25 -5.50 -9.37
N LEU A 39 -4.03 -4.51 -10.24
CA LEU A 39 -4.81 -3.28 -10.29
C LEU A 39 -5.28 -3.02 -11.74
N PRO A 40 -6.44 -2.38 -11.93
CA PRO A 40 -6.81 -1.87 -13.24
C PRO A 40 -5.90 -0.70 -13.62
N ASP A 41 -5.53 -0.62 -14.90
CA ASP A 41 -4.93 0.58 -15.48
C ASP A 41 -5.99 1.63 -15.84
N LEU A 42 -5.57 2.73 -16.49
CA LEU A 42 -6.45 3.83 -16.87
C LEU A 42 -7.51 3.43 -17.92
N GLU A 43 -7.31 2.32 -18.62
CA GLU A 43 -8.26 1.75 -19.59
C GLU A 43 -9.11 0.64 -18.95
N GLY A 44 -8.93 0.36 -17.66
CA GLY A 44 -9.64 -0.69 -16.93
C GLY A 44 -9.06 -2.09 -17.13
N LYS A 45 -7.93 -2.23 -17.82
CA LYS A 45 -7.27 -3.52 -18.01
C LYS A 45 -6.49 -3.90 -16.76
N GLN A 46 -6.60 -5.17 -16.36
CA GLN A 46 -5.87 -5.69 -15.21
C GLN A 46 -4.36 -5.77 -15.52
N VAL A 47 -3.55 -5.18 -14.65
CA VAL A 47 -2.09 -5.28 -14.64
C VAL A 47 -1.65 -5.92 -13.34
N ARG A 48 -0.82 -6.95 -13.42
CA ARG A 48 -0.27 -7.63 -12.24
C ARG A 48 1.22 -7.29 -12.09
N LEU A 49 1.67 -6.96 -10.87
CA LEU A 49 3.06 -6.56 -10.63
C LEU A 49 4.06 -7.61 -11.16
N SER A 50 3.77 -8.89 -10.95
CA SER A 50 4.64 -9.98 -11.42
C SER A 50 4.80 -10.08 -12.95
N GLU A 51 3.92 -9.45 -13.74
CA GLU A 51 4.06 -9.36 -15.21
C GLU A 51 5.18 -8.38 -15.62
N LEU A 52 5.56 -7.45 -14.75
CA LEU A 52 6.58 -6.43 -14.99
C LEU A 52 8.00 -6.86 -14.57
N LYS A 53 8.19 -8.12 -14.17
CA LYS A 53 9.49 -8.65 -13.75
C LYS A 53 10.56 -8.46 -14.83
N GLY A 54 11.79 -8.20 -14.38
CA GLY A 54 12.94 -7.93 -15.26
C GLY A 54 13.09 -6.45 -15.64
N LYS A 55 12.17 -5.59 -15.20
CA LYS A 55 12.27 -4.13 -15.34
C LYS A 55 12.23 -3.47 -13.95
N PRO A 56 12.97 -2.37 -13.71
CA PRO A 56 12.72 -1.53 -12.55
C PRO A 56 11.30 -0.98 -12.58
N VAL A 57 10.59 -1.05 -11.46
CA VAL A 57 9.21 -0.57 -11.30
C VAL A 57 9.17 0.46 -10.19
N VAL A 58 8.49 1.59 -10.44
CA VAL A 58 8.19 2.62 -9.45
C VAL A 58 6.68 2.62 -9.22
N ILE A 59 6.27 2.66 -7.95
CA ILE A 59 4.86 2.75 -7.54
C ILE A 59 4.66 4.13 -6.91
N GLU A 60 3.69 4.86 -7.42
CA GLU A 60 3.27 6.16 -6.90
C GLU A 60 1.84 6.02 -6.36
N PHE A 61 1.59 6.61 -5.19
CA PHE A 61 0.27 6.64 -4.56
C PHE A 61 -0.21 8.09 -4.54
N GLY A 62 -0.94 8.48 -5.58
CA GLY A 62 -1.55 9.80 -5.68
C GLY A 62 -2.97 9.85 -5.12
N ALA A 63 -3.41 11.04 -4.74
CA ALA A 63 -4.81 11.35 -4.44
C ALA A 63 -5.20 12.63 -5.19
N ILE A 64 -6.35 12.62 -5.84
CA ILE A 64 -6.96 13.83 -6.40
C ILE A 64 -7.92 14.36 -5.34
N THR A 65 -7.67 15.57 -4.84
CA THR A 65 -8.49 16.26 -3.85
C THR A 65 -9.52 17.16 -4.51
#